data_AF-A0A8H3XQ30-F1
#
_entry.id   AF-A0A8H3XQ30-F1
#
_cell.length_a   1.000
_cell.length_b   1.000
_cell.length_c   1.000
_cell.angle_alpha   90.00
_cell.angle_beta   90.00
_cell.angle_gamma   90.00
#
_symmetry.space_group_name_H-M   'P 1'
#
loop_
_entity.id
_entity.type
_entity.pdbx_description
1 polymer ?
#
loop_
_entity_poly.entity_id
_entity_poly.type
_entity_poly.pdbx_seq_one_letter_code
_entity_poly.pdbx_strand_id
1 'polypeptide(L)'
;MWVAVAIPFLTHTALTSTLKSRRIIAFPDAQETSSDPCDIGSDPDILRRIVEKEKWPVDLSLVKDGWNQKKAGSRYSPSNDAIRARARDARLFLRRLLRELVSNGDDDAEIVLVTHGGFLHYLTDDWEDSYRHPGTGWYNCETRAYVFESDFRSNHDEEAWLMETRESRRRRGKDHPMYGKKDQVKLFTTAMERWQGQGLQRPDEVDLDLEVG
;
A
#
# COMPACT_ATOMS: atom_id res chain seq x y z
N MET A 1 20.39 -0.11 -2.83
CA MET A 1 19.86 -0.30 -4.19
C MET A 1 18.74 -1.33 -4.10
N TRP A 2 17.54 -0.86 -3.80
CA TRP A 2 16.32 -1.69 -3.88
C TRP A 2 15.55 -1.14 -5.07
N VAL A 3 15.45 -1.92 -6.12
CA VAL A 3 14.54 -1.63 -7.23
C VAL A 3 13.14 -1.84 -6.66
N ALA A 4 12.22 -0.89 -6.86
CA ALA A 4 10.78 -1.11 -6.69
C ALA A 4 10.27 -2.11 -7.76
N VAL A 5 10.75 -3.34 -7.63
CA VAL A 5 10.15 -4.61 -8.00
C VAL A 5 10.46 -5.48 -6.79
N ALA A 6 9.65 -5.35 -5.74
CA ALA A 6 9.66 -6.33 -4.66
C ALA A 6 8.97 -7.61 -5.16
N ILE A 7 9.67 -8.34 -6.03
CA ILE A 7 9.52 -9.79 -6.16
C ILE A 7 10.85 -10.42 -5.71
N PRO A 8 11.21 -10.46 -4.40
CA PRO A 8 12.33 -11.29 -3.99
C PRO A 8 11.87 -12.71 -3.62
N PHE A 9 10.56 -12.95 -3.37
CA PHE A 9 10.05 -14.26 -2.97
C PHE A 9 8.59 -14.52 -3.41
N LEU A 10 8.24 -14.28 -4.67
CA LEU A 10 7.32 -15.23 -5.30
C LEU A 10 8.18 -16.45 -5.64
N THR A 11 8.09 -17.49 -4.81
CA THR A 11 8.68 -18.78 -5.16
C THR A 11 8.24 -19.11 -6.58
N HIS A 12 9.14 -19.63 -7.41
CA HIS A 12 8.86 -20.03 -8.79
C HIS A 12 7.52 -20.80 -8.89
N THR A 13 7.18 -21.55 -7.84
CA THR A 13 5.93 -22.25 -7.59
C THR A 13 4.65 -21.39 -7.67
N ALA A 14 4.64 -20.14 -7.18
CA ALA A 14 3.46 -19.26 -7.25
C ALA A 14 3.19 -18.76 -8.67
N LEU A 15 4.24 -18.60 -9.49
CA LEU A 15 4.16 -18.19 -10.89
C LEU A 15 3.90 -19.35 -11.85
N THR A 16 4.16 -20.61 -11.43
CA THR A 16 3.93 -21.83 -12.22
C THR A 16 2.76 -22.69 -11.72
N SER A 17 2.06 -22.25 -10.68
CA SER A 17 0.94 -23.00 -10.09
C SER A 17 -0.29 -22.94 -11.00
N THR A 18 -0.92 -24.09 -11.22
CA THR A 18 -2.19 -24.28 -11.94
C THR A 18 -3.42 -23.68 -11.24
N LEU A 19 -3.22 -22.78 -10.27
CA LEU A 19 -4.28 -21.94 -9.72
C LEU A 19 -4.84 -21.09 -10.86
N LYS A 20 -6.17 -21.01 -10.98
CA LYS A 20 -6.91 -20.14 -11.94
C LYS A 20 -6.07 -18.89 -12.25
N SER A 21 -5.80 -18.62 -13.53
CA SER A 21 -4.98 -17.51 -14.05
C SER A 21 -5.02 -16.29 -13.12
N ARG A 22 -4.01 -16.15 -12.24
CA ARG A 22 -3.95 -15.06 -11.28
C ARG A 22 -3.52 -13.81 -12.03
N ARG A 23 -4.42 -12.84 -12.17
CA ARG A 23 -4.10 -11.53 -12.74
C ARG A 23 -3.15 -10.80 -11.79
N ILE A 24 -1.91 -10.56 -12.21
CA ILE A 24 -0.96 -9.72 -11.47
C ILE A 24 -0.99 -8.32 -12.07
N ILE A 25 -1.27 -7.30 -11.27
CA ILE A 25 -1.38 -5.90 -11.72
C ILE A 25 -0.30 -5.08 -11.05
N ALA A 26 0.49 -4.34 -11.82
CA ALA A 26 1.35 -3.30 -11.26
C ALA A 26 0.50 -2.08 -10.90
N PHE A 27 0.47 -1.71 -9.62
CA PHE A 27 -0.41 -0.67 -9.10
C PHE A 27 0.38 0.50 -8.48
N PRO A 28 0.61 1.59 -9.24
CA PRO A 28 1.47 2.69 -8.81
C PRO A 28 1.05 3.38 -7.51
N ASP A 29 -0.24 3.45 -7.21
CA ASP A 29 -0.69 4.18 -6.02
C ASP A 29 -0.26 3.50 -4.71
N ALA A 30 0.08 2.21 -4.76
CA ALA A 30 0.61 1.45 -3.62
C ALA A 30 2.15 1.48 -3.53
N GLN A 31 2.84 2.42 -4.18
CA GLN A 31 4.28 2.63 -3.97
C GLN A 31 4.59 3.29 -2.62
N GLU A 32 5.83 3.15 -2.14
CA GLU A 32 6.31 3.73 -0.87
C GLU A 32 6.11 5.26 -0.80
N THR A 33 6.21 5.81 0.40
CA THR A 33 5.93 7.21 0.70
C THR A 33 7.06 8.14 0.28
N SER A 34 8.31 7.79 0.55
CA SER A 34 9.47 8.69 0.42
C SER A 34 9.88 8.95 -1.04
N SER A 35 10.70 9.97 -1.26
CA SER A 35 11.37 10.27 -2.54
C SER A 35 12.82 9.76 -2.60
N ASP A 36 13.21 8.86 -1.69
CA ASP A 36 14.53 8.26 -1.73
C ASP A 36 14.73 7.48 -3.05
N PRO A 37 15.96 7.40 -3.58
CA PRO A 37 16.20 6.71 -4.85
C PRO A 37 15.75 5.24 -4.89
N CYS A 38 15.62 4.57 -3.74
CA CYS A 38 15.10 3.21 -3.65
C CYS A 38 13.57 3.12 -3.74
N ASP A 39 12.87 4.23 -3.54
CA ASP A 39 11.41 4.34 -3.54
C ASP A 39 10.88 4.97 -4.84
N ILE A 40 11.78 5.26 -5.78
CA ILE A 40 11.46 5.77 -7.11
C ILE A 40 11.52 4.63 -8.13
N GLY A 41 10.41 4.42 -8.83
CA GLY A 41 10.30 3.44 -9.90
C GLY A 41 11.01 3.83 -11.21
N SER A 42 11.22 2.84 -12.07
CA SER A 42 11.72 3.06 -13.44
C SER A 42 10.63 3.56 -14.39
N ASP A 43 11.02 4.17 -15.51
CA ASP A 43 10.07 4.63 -16.51
C ASP A 43 9.26 3.46 -17.11
N PRO A 44 8.02 3.71 -17.57
CA PRO A 44 7.13 2.66 -18.08
C PRO A 44 7.75 1.83 -19.23
N ASP A 45 8.52 2.45 -20.12
CA ASP A 45 9.22 1.74 -21.20
C ASP A 45 10.27 0.74 -20.69
N ILE A 46 10.98 1.10 -19.62
CA ILE A 46 11.98 0.22 -19.00
C ILE A 46 11.28 -0.97 -18.36
N LEU A 47 10.19 -0.72 -17.62
CA LEU A 47 9.40 -1.79 -16.99
C LEU A 47 8.78 -2.73 -18.03
N ARG A 48 8.24 -2.20 -19.14
CA ARG A 48 7.73 -3.02 -20.25
C ARG A 48 8.79 -3.97 -20.79
N ARG A 49 9.99 -3.45 -21.09
CA ARG A 49 11.11 -4.27 -21.59
C ARG A 49 11.51 -5.37 -20.61
N ILE A 50 11.51 -5.09 -19.30
CA ILE A 50 11.83 -6.09 -18.27
C ILE A 50 10.74 -7.17 -18.24
N VAL A 51 9.46 -6.78 -18.16
CA VAL A 51 8.34 -7.73 -18.10
C VAL A 51 8.29 -8.62 -19.35
N GLU A 52 8.51 -8.05 -20.55
CA GLU A 52 8.56 -8.79 -21.81
C GLU A 52 9.74 -9.76 -21.86
N LYS A 53 10.95 -9.29 -21.49
CA LYS A 53 12.17 -10.10 -21.46
C LYS A 53 12.04 -11.29 -20.51
N GLU A 54 11.55 -11.04 -19.30
CA GLU A 54 11.42 -12.06 -18.26
C GLU A 54 10.13 -12.89 -18.39
N LYS A 55 9.26 -12.55 -19.36
CA LYS A 55 7.95 -13.19 -19.60
C LYS A 55 7.07 -13.21 -18.36
N TRP A 56 7.11 -12.16 -17.56
CA TRP A 56 6.30 -12.06 -16.35
C TRP A 56 4.82 -11.79 -16.70
N PRO A 57 3.86 -12.45 -16.04
CA PRO A 57 2.43 -12.26 -16.31
C PRO A 57 1.89 -11.00 -15.59
N VAL A 58 2.54 -9.85 -15.77
CA VAL A 58 2.23 -8.59 -15.08
C VAL A 58 1.54 -7.61 -16.02
N ASP A 59 0.34 -7.19 -15.64
CA ASP A 59 -0.42 -6.11 -16.27
C ASP A 59 0.13 -4.75 -15.83
N LEU A 60 0.83 -4.08 -16.77
CA LEU A 60 1.39 -2.74 -16.58
C LEU A 60 0.44 -1.61 -16.99
N SER A 61 -0.84 -1.90 -17.29
CA SER A 61 -1.76 -0.92 -17.86
C SER A 61 -2.00 0.32 -17.00
N LEU A 62 -1.81 0.22 -15.68
CA LEU A 62 -1.94 1.35 -14.74
C LEU A 62 -0.65 2.15 -14.56
N VAL A 63 0.49 1.63 -15.03
CA VAL A 63 1.79 2.29 -14.94
C VAL A 63 1.93 3.30 -16.09
N LYS A 64 1.51 4.54 -15.83
CA LYS A 64 1.52 5.63 -16.80
C LYS A 64 2.79 6.48 -16.71
N ASP A 65 3.05 7.28 -17.73
CA ASP A 65 4.14 8.26 -17.69
C ASP A 65 3.94 9.20 -16.49
N GLY A 66 5.04 9.45 -15.77
CA GLY A 66 5.01 10.28 -14.57
C GLY A 66 4.71 9.53 -13.26
N TRP A 67 4.43 8.22 -13.28
CA TRP A 67 4.13 7.45 -12.07
C TRP A 67 5.26 7.46 -11.01
N ASN A 68 6.49 7.61 -11.49
CA ASN A 68 7.72 7.67 -10.69
C ASN A 68 8.13 9.11 -10.30
N GLN A 69 7.30 10.12 -10.57
CA GLN A 69 7.63 11.52 -10.30
C GLN A 69 7.07 11.95 -8.94
N LYS A 70 7.92 11.93 -7.91
CA LYS A 70 7.57 12.27 -6.52
C LYS A 70 7.83 13.75 -6.19
N LYS A 71 7.30 14.64 -7.01
CA LYS A 71 7.48 16.10 -6.86
C LYS A 71 6.45 16.68 -5.88
N ALA A 72 6.79 17.78 -5.23
CA ALA A 72 5.86 18.57 -4.42
C ALA A 72 4.57 18.87 -5.19
N GLY A 73 3.42 18.74 -4.53
CA GLY A 73 2.09 18.95 -5.12
C GLY A 73 1.64 17.92 -6.16
N SER A 74 2.45 16.91 -6.49
CA SER A 74 2.06 15.84 -7.41
C SER A 74 1.29 14.71 -6.69
N ARG A 75 0.60 13.86 -7.46
CA ARG A 75 -0.07 12.65 -6.92
C ARG A 75 0.86 11.76 -6.10
N TYR A 76 2.13 11.73 -6.46
CA TYR A 76 3.13 10.88 -5.82
C TYR A 76 4.07 11.65 -4.89
N SER A 77 3.72 12.89 -4.55
CA SER A 77 4.43 13.67 -3.53
C SER A 77 4.58 12.84 -2.24
N PRO A 78 5.70 12.98 -1.52
CA PRO A 78 5.82 12.40 -0.18
C PRO A 78 5.00 13.16 0.87
N SER A 79 4.18 14.14 0.49
CA SER A 79 3.25 14.80 1.40
C SER A 79 2.17 13.87 1.91
N ASN A 80 1.80 14.08 3.17
CA ASN A 80 0.80 13.31 3.87
C ASN A 80 -0.53 13.26 3.11
N ASP A 81 -0.95 14.36 2.48
CA ASP A 81 -2.23 14.43 1.77
C ASP A 81 -2.19 13.65 0.45
N ALA A 82 -1.09 13.74 -0.30
CA ALA A 82 -0.90 12.94 -1.49
C ALA A 82 -0.90 11.43 -1.15
N ILE A 83 -0.22 11.04 -0.07
CA ILE A 83 -0.19 9.64 0.37
C ILE A 83 -1.57 9.18 0.85
N ARG A 84 -2.30 9.98 1.63
CA ARG A 84 -3.68 9.68 2.06
C ARG A 84 -4.63 9.52 0.88
N ALA A 85 -4.55 10.40 -0.11
CA ALA A 85 -5.34 10.30 -1.34
C ALA A 85 -5.05 9.00 -2.09
N ARG A 86 -3.76 8.64 -2.27
CA ARG A 86 -3.37 7.36 -2.87
C ARG A 86 -3.86 6.15 -2.09
N ALA A 87 -3.75 6.18 -0.76
CA ALA A 87 -4.23 5.11 0.11
C ALA A 87 -5.74 4.91 0.01
N ARG A 88 -6.52 6.00 -0.05
CA ARG A 88 -7.96 5.95 -0.31
C ARG A 88 -8.28 5.35 -1.68
N ASP A 89 -7.63 5.84 -2.74
CA ASP A 89 -7.85 5.32 -4.09
C ASP A 89 -7.45 3.85 -4.21
N ALA A 90 -6.41 3.42 -3.49
CA ALA A 90 -6.01 2.02 -3.37
C ALA A 90 -7.11 1.16 -2.72
N ARG A 91 -7.67 1.58 -1.58
CA ARG A 91 -8.78 0.86 -0.94
C ARG A 91 -10.01 0.76 -1.86
N LEU A 92 -10.36 1.85 -2.54
CA LEU A 92 -11.46 1.88 -3.52
C LEU A 92 -11.20 0.94 -4.70
N PHE A 93 -9.97 0.90 -5.21
CA PHE A 93 -9.56 0.00 -6.27
C PHE A 93 -9.66 -1.47 -5.84
N LEU A 94 -9.15 -1.82 -4.66
CA LEU A 94 -9.26 -3.17 -4.09
C LEU A 94 -10.73 -3.59 -3.92
N ARG A 95 -11.58 -2.68 -3.43
CA ARG A 95 -13.03 -2.94 -3.28
C ARG A 95 -13.67 -3.23 -4.63
N ARG A 96 -13.34 -2.44 -5.66
CA ARG A 96 -13.87 -2.64 -7.02
C ARG A 96 -13.42 -3.97 -7.60
N LEU A 97 -12.15 -4.34 -7.43
CA LEU A 97 -11.64 -5.64 -7.88
C LEU A 97 -12.36 -6.80 -7.17
N LEU A 98 -12.57 -6.69 -5.85
CA LEU A 98 -13.25 -7.73 -5.10
C LEU A 98 -14.69 -7.92 -5.60
N ARG A 99 -15.41 -6.82 -5.86
CA ARG A 99 -16.74 -6.87 -6.47
C ARG A 99 -16.75 -7.52 -7.85
N GLU A 100 -15.77 -7.17 -8.70
CA GLU A 100 -15.61 -7.76 -10.03
C GLU A 100 -15.45 -9.27 -9.94
N LEU A 101 -14.54 -9.75 -9.08
CA LEU A 101 -14.28 -11.18 -8.86
C LEU A 101 -15.54 -11.92 -8.37
N VAL A 102 -16.22 -11.38 -7.36
CA VAL A 102 -17.46 -11.97 -6.83
C VAL A 102 -18.58 -11.97 -7.87
N SER A 103 -18.74 -10.90 -8.65
CA SER A 103 -19.75 -10.85 -9.73
C SER A 103 -19.49 -11.86 -10.84
N ASN A 104 -18.24 -12.29 -11.01
CA ASN A 104 -17.84 -13.33 -11.96
C ASN A 104 -18.00 -14.76 -11.39
N GLY A 105 -18.63 -14.90 -10.22
CA GLY A 105 -18.94 -16.18 -9.58
C GLY A 105 -17.82 -16.74 -8.68
N ASP A 106 -16.89 -15.89 -8.24
CA ASP A 106 -15.87 -16.24 -7.25
C ASP A 106 -16.27 -15.73 -5.86
N ASP A 107 -17.14 -16.48 -5.17
CA ASP A 107 -17.69 -16.09 -3.86
C ASP A 107 -16.64 -16.08 -2.73
N ASP A 108 -15.50 -16.74 -2.94
CA ASP A 108 -14.36 -16.83 -2.01
C ASP A 108 -13.16 -15.99 -2.50
N ALA A 109 -13.41 -14.93 -3.26
CA ALA A 109 -12.36 -14.09 -3.84
C ALA A 109 -11.48 -13.43 -2.77
N GLU A 110 -10.17 -13.57 -2.92
CA GLU A 110 -9.15 -12.90 -2.11
C GLU A 110 -8.23 -12.04 -2.98
N ILE A 111 -7.76 -10.92 -2.44
CA ILE A 111 -6.78 -10.05 -3.09
C ILE A 111 -5.55 -9.95 -2.21
N VAL A 112 -4.38 -10.16 -2.82
CA VAL A 112 -3.09 -9.93 -2.18
C VAL A 112 -2.50 -8.64 -2.72
N LEU A 113 -2.24 -7.68 -1.84
CA LEU A 113 -1.47 -6.48 -2.15
C LEU A 113 -0.05 -6.64 -1.60
N VAL A 114 0.94 -6.54 -2.47
CA VAL A 114 2.37 -6.48 -2.10
C VAL A 114 2.81 -5.02 -2.21
N THR A 115 3.24 -4.44 -1.09
CA THR A 115 3.57 -3.01 -0.97
C THR A 115 4.58 -2.79 0.16
N HIS A 116 4.76 -1.56 0.61
CA HIS A 116 5.84 -1.12 1.49
C HIS A 116 5.33 -0.72 2.88
N GLY A 117 6.23 -0.78 3.86
CA GLY A 117 5.92 -0.58 5.27
C GLY A 117 5.38 0.81 5.60
N GLY A 118 5.95 1.87 5.02
CA GLY A 118 5.50 3.23 5.26
C GLY A 118 4.09 3.46 4.70
N PHE A 119 3.87 3.04 3.46
CA PHE A 119 2.56 3.14 2.80
C PHE A 119 1.45 2.33 3.50
N LEU A 120 1.78 1.14 4.05
CA LEU A 120 0.79 0.29 4.71
C LEU A 120 0.08 1.00 5.88
N HIS A 121 0.78 1.86 6.62
CA HIS A 121 0.18 2.64 7.71
C HIS A 121 -0.93 3.58 7.22
N TYR A 122 -0.74 4.19 6.04
CA TYR A 122 -1.76 5.02 5.39
C TYR A 122 -2.90 4.18 4.79
N LEU A 123 -2.56 3.02 4.21
CA LEU A 123 -3.55 2.12 3.62
C LEU A 123 -4.54 1.63 4.67
N THR A 124 -4.05 1.22 5.85
CA THR A 124 -4.85 0.56 6.88
C THR A 124 -5.30 1.49 8.01
N ASP A 125 -4.80 2.73 8.06
CA ASP A 125 -4.95 3.67 9.19
C ASP A 125 -4.60 3.03 10.54
N ASP A 126 -3.54 2.21 10.55
CA ASP A 126 -3.03 1.58 11.76
C ASP A 126 -1.62 2.09 12.05
N TRP A 127 -1.51 2.98 13.03
CA TRP A 127 -0.25 3.61 13.43
C TRP A 127 0.39 2.94 14.64
N GLU A 128 -0.24 1.88 15.16
CA GLU A 128 0.32 1.06 16.23
C GLU A 128 1.69 0.48 15.81
N ASP A 129 2.69 0.67 16.67
CA ASP A 129 4.08 0.23 16.46
C ASP A 129 4.74 0.75 15.17
N SER A 130 4.19 1.77 14.53
CA SER A 130 4.64 2.30 13.23
C SER A 130 6.10 2.80 13.20
N TYR A 131 6.76 2.91 14.35
CA TYR A 131 8.15 3.33 14.50
C TYR A 131 9.03 2.27 15.18
N ARG A 132 8.56 1.00 15.26
CA ARG A 132 9.35 -0.10 15.82
C ARG A 132 10.58 -0.41 14.95
N HIS A 133 10.45 -0.26 13.64
CA HIS A 133 11.53 -0.24 12.66
C HIS A 133 11.56 1.16 12.01
N PRO A 134 12.63 1.50 11.25
CA PRO A 134 12.67 2.76 10.50
C PRO A 134 11.41 2.91 9.62
N GLY A 135 10.54 3.85 9.99
CA GLY A 135 9.36 4.21 9.20
C GLY A 135 8.25 3.17 9.17
N THR A 136 8.33 2.08 9.94
CA THR A 136 7.29 1.05 9.90
C THR A 136 7.21 0.13 11.12
N GLY A 137 6.03 -0.42 11.36
CA GLY A 137 5.76 -1.52 12.30
C GLY A 137 5.69 -2.90 11.64
N TRP A 138 6.10 -3.02 10.38
CA TRP A 138 6.04 -4.25 9.59
C TRP A 138 7.42 -4.90 9.44
N TYR A 139 7.47 -6.24 9.47
CA TYR A 139 8.65 -6.99 9.04
C TYR A 139 8.67 -7.22 7.53
N ASN A 140 9.86 -7.39 6.97
CA ASN A 140 10.00 -7.81 5.57
C ASN A 140 9.29 -9.15 5.35
N CYS A 141 8.45 -9.20 4.31
CA CYS A 141 7.62 -10.36 3.95
C CYS A 141 6.61 -10.77 5.04
N GLU A 142 6.27 -9.88 5.98
CA GLU A 142 5.15 -10.11 6.90
C GLU A 142 3.82 -10.14 6.15
N THR A 143 2.92 -11.04 6.56
CA THR A 143 1.55 -11.10 6.03
C THR A 143 0.55 -10.78 7.13
N ARG A 144 -0.35 -9.84 6.82
CA ARG A 144 -1.51 -9.52 7.66
C ARG A 144 -2.78 -9.65 6.82
N ALA A 145 -3.88 -10.02 7.47
CA ALA A 145 -5.17 -10.22 6.82
C ALA A 145 -6.14 -9.12 7.24
N TYR A 146 -6.89 -8.60 6.26
CA TYR A 146 -7.83 -7.50 6.43
C TYR A 146 -9.17 -7.83 5.79
N VAL A 147 -10.22 -7.23 6.32
CA VAL A 147 -11.56 -7.17 5.73
C VAL A 147 -11.97 -5.71 5.58
N PHE A 148 -12.92 -5.42 4.68
CA PHE A 148 -13.54 -4.09 4.67
C PHE A 148 -14.35 -3.88 5.95
N GLU A 149 -14.23 -2.70 6.56
CA GLU A 149 -14.96 -2.35 7.79
C GLU A 149 -16.48 -2.34 7.54
N SER A 150 -16.89 -1.83 6.38
CA SER A 150 -18.26 -1.92 5.88
C SER A 150 -18.38 -3.02 4.82
N ASP A 151 -19.60 -3.53 4.58
CA ASP A 151 -19.84 -4.47 3.48
C ASP A 151 -19.27 -3.92 2.17
N PHE A 152 -18.34 -4.65 1.56
CA PHE A 152 -17.66 -4.23 0.35
C PHE A 152 -18.64 -4.02 -0.81
N ARG A 153 -19.86 -4.58 -0.79
CA ARG A 153 -20.92 -4.33 -1.78
C ARG A 153 -21.61 -2.97 -1.61
N SER A 154 -21.52 -2.37 -0.43
CA SER A 154 -22.10 -1.07 -0.11
C SER A 154 -21.24 0.09 -0.62
N ASN A 155 -21.89 1.16 -1.09
CA ASN A 155 -21.23 2.43 -1.45
C ASN A 155 -21.33 3.50 -0.33
N HIS A 156 -21.86 3.16 0.84
CA HIS A 156 -22.01 4.12 1.95
C HIS A 156 -20.67 4.53 2.57
N ASP A 157 -19.66 3.66 2.49
CA ASP A 157 -18.31 3.97 2.91
C ASP A 157 -17.52 4.51 1.71
N GLU A 158 -17.34 5.84 1.65
CA GLU A 158 -16.58 6.50 0.58
C GLU A 158 -15.07 6.30 0.72
N GLU A 159 -14.60 5.87 1.89
CA GLU A 159 -13.17 5.68 2.20
C GLU A 159 -12.73 4.22 2.04
N ALA A 160 -13.69 3.28 2.06
CA ALA A 160 -13.47 1.84 1.96
C ALA A 160 -12.47 1.30 3.00
N TRP A 161 -12.61 1.73 4.26
CA TRP A 161 -11.67 1.43 5.34
C TRP A 161 -11.49 -0.08 5.55
N LEU A 162 -10.29 -0.45 6.00
CA LEU A 162 -9.89 -1.84 6.24
C LEU A 162 -9.75 -2.08 7.73
N MET A 163 -10.14 -3.27 8.18
CA MET A 163 -9.95 -3.74 9.54
C MET A 163 -9.11 -5.01 9.53
N GLU A 164 -8.00 -5.02 10.27
CA GLU A 164 -7.17 -6.21 10.45
C GLU A 164 -7.98 -7.28 11.20
N THR A 165 -7.93 -8.52 10.73
CA THR A 165 -8.67 -9.62 11.37
C THR A 165 -8.08 -9.95 12.75
N ARG A 166 -8.90 -10.48 13.65
CA ARG A 166 -8.46 -10.88 15.00
C ARG A 166 -7.38 -11.97 14.94
N GLU A 167 -7.50 -12.88 14.00
CA GLU A 167 -6.54 -13.97 13.76
C GLU A 167 -5.19 -13.41 13.31
N SER A 168 -5.19 -12.43 12.40
CA SER A 168 -3.98 -11.73 11.98
C SER A 168 -3.29 -11.02 13.14
N ARG A 169 -4.06 -10.26 13.93
CA ARG A 169 -3.55 -9.56 15.11
C ARG A 169 -2.93 -10.52 16.13
N ARG A 170 -3.59 -11.63 16.43
CA ARG A 170 -3.07 -12.66 17.34
C ARG A 170 -1.76 -13.27 16.85
N ARG A 171 -1.60 -13.54 15.55
CA ARG A 171 -0.36 -14.08 14.97
C ARG A 171 0.86 -13.17 15.22
N ARG A 172 0.65 -11.85 15.28
CA ARG A 172 1.70 -10.87 15.60
C ARG A 172 1.73 -10.43 17.07
N GLY A 173 1.06 -11.19 17.96
CA GLY A 173 1.11 -10.99 19.41
C GLY A 173 0.19 -9.89 19.96
N LYS A 174 -0.85 -9.49 19.23
CA LYS A 174 -1.87 -8.53 19.68
C LYS A 174 -3.16 -9.25 20.06
N ASP A 175 -3.63 -9.03 21.28
CA ASP A 175 -4.85 -9.66 21.85
C ASP A 175 -6.07 -8.71 21.88
N HIS A 176 -5.88 -7.45 21.50
CA HIS A 176 -6.91 -6.42 21.40
C HIS A 176 -7.27 -6.10 19.93
N PRO A 177 -8.46 -5.56 19.65
CA PRO A 177 -8.80 -5.03 18.32
C PRO A 177 -7.91 -3.84 17.95
N MET A 178 -7.96 -3.41 16.67
CA MET A 178 -7.36 -2.14 16.26
C MET A 178 -7.86 -0.99 17.14
N TYR A 179 -6.97 -0.02 17.39
CA TYR A 179 -7.35 1.20 18.11
C TYR A 179 -8.37 2.00 17.30
N GLY A 180 -9.29 2.67 18.00
CA GLY A 180 -10.29 3.52 17.36
C GLY A 180 -9.67 4.81 16.79
N LYS A 181 -10.39 5.47 15.87
CA LYS A 181 -9.92 6.65 15.13
C LYS A 181 -9.28 7.74 16.00
N LYS A 182 -9.85 8.03 17.18
CA LYS A 182 -9.32 9.04 18.11
C LYS A 182 -7.91 8.70 18.61
N ASP A 183 -7.63 7.42 18.83
CA ASP A 183 -6.33 6.97 19.29
C ASP A 183 -5.36 6.81 18.12
N GLN A 184 -5.84 6.40 16.94
CA GLN A 184 -5.03 6.40 15.72
C GLN A 184 -4.50 7.80 15.36
N VAL A 185 -5.29 8.87 15.57
CA VAL A 185 -4.81 10.25 15.38
C VAL A 185 -3.62 10.57 16.30
N LYS A 186 -3.68 10.17 17.58
CA LYS A 186 -2.57 10.39 18.53
C LYS A 186 -1.34 9.55 18.15
N LEU A 187 -1.57 8.30 17.73
CA LEU A 187 -0.51 7.40 17.27
C LEU A 187 0.14 7.94 15.99
N PHE A 188 -0.63 8.51 15.07
CA PHE A 188 -0.11 9.19 13.88
C PHE A 188 0.82 10.35 14.25
N THR A 189 0.39 11.27 15.12
CA THR A 189 1.24 12.39 15.56
C THR A 189 2.53 11.88 16.19
N THR A 190 2.43 10.86 17.05
CA THR A 190 3.61 10.22 17.66
C THR A 190 4.50 9.57 16.60
N ALA A 191 3.92 8.94 15.59
CA ALA A 191 4.65 8.29 14.51
C ALA A 191 5.49 9.30 13.71
N MET A 192 4.92 10.45 13.36
CA MET A 192 5.63 11.49 12.61
C MET A 192 6.86 12.00 13.37
N GLU A 193 6.71 12.28 14.68
CA GLU A 193 7.83 12.68 15.55
C GLU A 193 8.91 11.59 15.65
N ARG A 194 8.49 10.33 15.79
CA ARG A 194 9.40 9.19 15.92
C ARG A 194 10.13 8.87 14.61
N TRP A 195 9.46 8.97 13.47
CA TRP A 195 10.07 8.81 12.15
C TRP A 195 11.13 9.88 11.91
N GLN A 196 10.85 11.14 12.27
CA GLN A 196 11.86 12.20 12.24
C GLN A 196 13.07 11.88 13.13
N GLY A 197 12.83 11.36 14.34
CA GLY A 197 13.88 10.91 15.25
C GLY A 197 14.72 9.74 14.69
N GLN A 198 14.21 9.00 13.71
CA GLN A 198 14.93 7.96 12.96
C GLN A 198 15.69 8.52 11.73
N GLY A 199 15.60 9.83 11.48
CA GLY A 199 16.21 10.49 10.31
C GLY A 199 15.34 10.43 9.05
N LEU A 200 14.06 10.09 9.17
CA LEU A 200 13.13 10.01 8.05
C LEU A 200 12.42 11.35 7.84
N GLN A 201 11.96 11.58 6.61
CA GLN A 201 11.10 12.72 6.30
C GLN A 201 9.80 12.63 7.09
N ARG A 202 9.22 13.79 7.41
CA ARG A 202 7.89 13.94 7.99
C ARG A 202 6.87 14.27 6.92
N PRO A 203 6.05 13.29 6.46
CA PRO A 203 5.04 13.57 5.44
C PRO A 203 4.07 14.68 5.82
N ASP A 204 3.79 14.87 7.11
CA ASP A 204 2.90 15.90 7.64
C ASP A 204 3.49 17.32 7.63
N GLU A 205 4.78 17.46 7.31
CA GLU A 205 5.47 18.75 7.15
C GLU A 205 5.86 19.05 5.70
N VAL A 206 5.56 18.13 4.77
CA VAL A 206 5.87 18.30 3.34
C VAL A 206 4.72 19.03 2.64
N ASP A 207 5.07 19.91 1.70
CA ASP A 207 4.14 20.71 0.88
C ASP A 207 3.26 21.71 1.64
N LEU A 208 3.50 21.95 2.94
CA LEU A 208 2.72 22.91 3.75
C LEU A 208 2.69 24.33 3.17
N ASP A 209 3.78 24.78 2.54
CA ASP A 209 3.88 26.13 1.97
C ASP A 209 3.11 26.29 0.65
N LEU A 210 2.65 25.20 0.03
CA LEU A 210 1.85 25.26 -1.20
C LEU A 210 0.36 25.54 -0.93
N GLU A 211 -0.10 25.42 0.31
CA GLU A 211 -1.48 25.76 0.70
C GLU A 211 -1.69 27.26 0.93
N VAL A 212 -0.63 28.07 0.96
CA VAL A 212 -0.66 29.51 1.29
C VAL A 212 -0.60 30.40 0.03
N GLY A 213 -0.77 29.83 -1.17
CA GLY A 213 -0.67 30.52 -2.47
C GLY A 213 -1.98 30.74 -3.20
#